data_AF-A0A3B8WBK1-F1
#
_entry.id   AF-A0A3B8WBK1-F1
#
_cell.length_a   1.000
_cell.length_b   1.000
_cell.length_c   1.000
_cell.angle_alpha   90.00
_cell.angle_beta   90.00
_cell.angle_gamma   90.00
#
_symmetry.space_group_name_H-M   'P 1'
#
loop_
_entity.id
_entity.type
_entity.pdbx_description
1 polymer ?
#
loop_
_entity_poly.entity_id
_entity_poly.type
_entity_poly.pdbx_seq_one_letter_code
_entity_poly.pdbx_strand_id
1 'polypeptide(L)'
;ELMDSCDAVIANLTPFRGISADPGTVFEVGYIIGQGKAAFGFTMDRRHYRERAGAADRDELGHSIEDFEMSDNLMIECGLQESGGQLLVAEQPGEHRFFSAELFRRCVQALIDYSNSR
;
A
#
# COMPACT_ATOMS: atom_id res chain seq x y z
N GLU A 1 -3.49 18.73 -10.50
CA GLU A 1 -2.72 19.82 -9.85
C GLU A 1 -1.89 19.34 -8.67
N LEU A 2 -2.49 18.92 -7.54
CA LEU A 2 -1.71 18.46 -6.36
C LEU A 2 -0.78 17.28 -6.70
N MET A 3 -1.33 16.21 -7.26
CA MET A 3 -0.55 15.03 -7.68
C MET A 3 0.48 15.33 -8.77
N ASP A 4 0.23 16.33 -9.63
CA ASP A 4 1.18 16.71 -10.68
C ASP A 4 2.36 17.50 -10.11
N SER A 5 2.12 18.27 -9.04
CA SER A 5 3.12 19.11 -8.38
C SER A 5 3.96 18.40 -7.32
N CYS A 6 3.56 17.22 -6.84
CA CYS A 6 4.31 16.49 -5.83
C CYS A 6 5.44 15.64 -6.44
N ASP A 7 6.49 15.39 -5.66
CA ASP A 7 7.61 14.54 -6.05
C ASP A 7 7.33 13.04 -5.86
N ALA A 8 6.48 12.72 -4.87
CA ALA A 8 6.13 11.36 -4.48
C ALA A 8 4.82 11.34 -3.66
N VAL A 9 4.29 10.15 -3.38
CA VAL A 9 3.10 9.95 -2.53
C VAL A 9 3.40 8.98 -1.37
N ILE A 10 2.75 9.21 -0.23
CA ILE A 10 2.64 8.24 0.87
C ILE A 10 1.15 7.90 1.02
N ALA A 11 0.76 6.69 0.65
CA ALA A 11 -0.61 6.24 0.61
C ALA A 11 -0.98 5.41 1.85
N ASN A 12 -2.14 5.69 2.44
CA ASN A 12 -2.74 4.80 3.42
C ASN A 12 -3.50 3.69 2.68
N LEU A 13 -2.95 2.48 2.71
CA LEU A 13 -3.47 1.29 2.04
C LEU A 13 -4.10 0.31 3.02
N THR A 14 -4.46 0.78 4.22
CA THR A 14 -5.24 -0.02 5.16
C THR A 14 -6.59 -0.38 4.53
N PRO A 15 -7.06 -1.64 4.64
CA PRO A 15 -8.33 -2.06 4.03
C PRO A 15 -9.51 -1.16 4.40
N PHE A 16 -10.25 -0.68 3.40
CA PHE A 16 -11.32 0.29 3.61
C PHE A 16 -12.63 -0.20 2.97
N ARG A 17 -13.63 -0.50 3.82
CA ARG A 17 -14.95 -1.02 3.40
C ARG A 17 -14.86 -2.31 2.56
N GLY A 18 -13.85 -3.12 2.82
CA GLY A 18 -13.58 -4.38 2.15
C GLY A 18 -12.28 -4.99 2.65
N ILE A 19 -11.77 -6.00 1.93
CA ILE A 19 -10.51 -6.66 2.25
C ILE A 19 -9.29 -5.97 1.62
N SER A 20 -9.50 -5.01 0.72
CA SER A 20 -8.46 -4.29 -0.03
C SER A 20 -8.47 -2.80 0.34
N ALA A 21 -7.39 -2.11 0.00
CA ALA A 21 -7.26 -0.66 0.09
C ALA A 21 -8.41 0.08 -0.63
N ASP A 22 -8.61 1.36 -0.26
CA ASP A 22 -9.60 2.19 -0.93
C ASP A 22 -9.28 2.31 -2.43
N PRO A 23 -10.23 2.00 -3.34
CA PRO A 23 -9.96 2.04 -4.78
C PRO A 23 -9.67 3.45 -5.30
N GLY A 24 -10.13 4.51 -4.62
CA GLY A 24 -9.75 5.89 -4.92
C GLY A 24 -8.26 6.12 -4.66
N THR A 25 -7.79 5.74 -3.47
CA THR A 25 -6.35 5.79 -3.13
C THR A 25 -5.51 4.93 -4.09
N VAL A 26 -5.98 3.73 -4.48
CA VAL A 26 -5.28 2.86 -5.44
C VAL A 26 -5.16 3.53 -6.82
N PHE A 27 -6.20 4.24 -7.25
CA PHE A 27 -6.16 5.01 -8.50
C PHE A 27 -5.11 6.14 -8.43
N GLU A 28 -5.03 6.86 -7.32
CA GLU A 28 -4.02 7.90 -7.09
C GLU A 28 -2.59 7.33 -7.10
N VAL A 29 -2.38 6.18 -6.44
CA VAL A 29 -1.09 5.47 -6.46
C VAL A 29 -0.71 5.09 -7.89
N GLY A 30 -1.62 4.48 -8.64
CA GLY A 30 -1.39 4.13 -10.04
C GLY A 30 -1.07 5.36 -10.91
N TYR A 31 -1.75 6.48 -10.68
CA TYR A 31 -1.49 7.75 -11.38
C TYR A 31 -0.07 8.26 -11.10
N ILE A 32 0.35 8.30 -9.83
CA ILE A 32 1.69 8.75 -9.43
C ILE A 32 2.78 7.84 -10.02
N ILE A 33 2.62 6.51 -9.92
CA ILE A 33 3.55 5.54 -10.52
C ILE A 33 3.62 5.74 -12.03
N GLY A 34 2.48 5.94 -12.70
CA GLY A 34 2.40 6.20 -14.14
C GLY A 34 3.13 7.47 -14.58
N GLN A 35 3.33 8.45 -13.69
CA GLN A 35 4.14 9.65 -13.93
C GLN A 35 5.64 9.41 -13.70
N GLY A 36 6.08 8.20 -13.33
CA GLY A 36 7.47 7.89 -12.99
C GLY A 36 7.90 8.41 -11.62
N LYS A 37 6.92 8.77 -10.77
CA LYS A 37 7.15 9.27 -9.41
C LYS A 37 7.08 8.12 -8.41
N ALA A 38 7.82 8.26 -7.31
CA ALA A 38 7.86 7.23 -6.28
C ALA A 38 6.55 7.19 -5.47
N ALA A 39 6.09 6.00 -5.17
CA ALA A 39 4.93 5.78 -4.32
C ALA A 39 5.30 4.86 -3.14
N PHE A 40 5.06 5.36 -1.94
CA PHE A 40 5.19 4.63 -0.69
C PHE A 40 3.80 4.39 -0.13
N GLY A 41 3.66 3.39 0.71
CA GLY A 41 2.40 3.18 1.41
C GLY A 41 2.57 2.55 2.77
N PHE A 42 1.48 2.54 3.52
CA PHE A 42 1.40 1.78 4.76
C PHE A 42 0.04 1.12 4.93
N THR A 43 0.01 0.03 5.68
CA THR A 43 -1.22 -0.64 6.10
C THR A 43 -1.21 -0.94 7.60
N MET A 44 -2.34 -0.75 8.25
CA MET A 44 -2.56 -1.17 9.63
C MET A 44 -2.97 -2.65 9.76
N ASP A 45 -3.32 -3.31 8.66
CA ASP A 45 -3.64 -4.73 8.65
C ASP A 45 -2.39 -5.56 8.36
N ARG A 46 -2.11 -6.51 9.25
CA ARG A 46 -0.89 -7.34 9.23
C ARG A 46 -1.08 -8.65 8.48
N ARG A 47 -2.32 -8.98 8.15
CA ARG A 47 -2.67 -10.23 7.47
C ARG A 47 -2.37 -10.11 5.99
N HIS A 48 -1.91 -11.18 5.37
CA HIS A 48 -1.79 -11.26 3.92
C HIS A 48 -3.17 -11.22 3.24
N TYR A 49 -3.21 -10.83 1.97
CA TYR A 49 -4.44 -10.73 1.20
C TYR A 49 -5.26 -12.03 1.25
N ARG A 50 -4.60 -13.18 1.06
CA ARG A 50 -5.21 -14.52 1.14
C ARG A 50 -5.90 -14.76 2.48
N GLU A 51 -5.25 -14.41 3.59
CA GLU A 51 -5.82 -14.60 4.93
C GLU A 51 -7.08 -13.73 5.12
N ARG A 52 -7.08 -12.51 4.60
CA ARG A 52 -8.26 -11.62 4.65
C ARG A 52 -9.39 -12.10 3.75
N ALA A 53 -9.07 -12.79 2.66
CA ALA A 53 -10.02 -13.40 1.75
C ALA A 53 -10.57 -14.77 2.23
N GLY A 54 -10.19 -15.21 3.44
CA GLY A 54 -10.71 -16.45 4.03
C GLY A 54 -9.78 -17.67 3.92
N ALA A 55 -8.52 -17.46 3.52
CA ALA A 55 -7.47 -18.48 3.42
C ALA A 55 -7.78 -19.65 2.45
N ALA A 56 -8.65 -19.41 1.47
CA ALA A 56 -8.95 -20.34 0.38
C ALA A 56 -8.20 -19.96 -0.90
N ASP A 57 -8.13 -20.88 -1.87
CA ASP A 57 -7.55 -20.61 -3.18
C ASP A 57 -8.53 -19.86 -4.10
N ARG A 58 -9.82 -19.93 -3.78
CA ARG A 58 -10.90 -19.29 -4.53
C ARG A 58 -11.95 -18.68 -3.60
N ASP A 59 -12.59 -17.62 -4.06
CA ASP A 59 -13.72 -16.99 -3.39
C ASP A 59 -15.03 -17.79 -3.54
N GLU A 60 -16.12 -17.31 -2.93
CA GLU A 60 -17.45 -17.93 -3.02
C GLU A 60 -18.03 -17.97 -4.44
N LEU A 61 -17.49 -17.16 -5.36
CA LEU A 61 -17.87 -17.09 -6.77
C LEU A 61 -16.96 -17.95 -7.66
N GLY A 62 -15.93 -18.60 -7.08
CA GLY A 62 -14.96 -19.42 -7.79
C GLY A 62 -13.81 -18.64 -8.44
N HIS A 63 -13.65 -17.35 -8.19
CA HIS A 63 -12.49 -16.58 -8.66
C HIS A 63 -11.25 -16.90 -7.83
N SER A 64 -10.08 -16.93 -8.47
CA SER A 64 -8.81 -17.16 -7.79
C SER A 64 -8.47 -16.01 -6.83
N ILE A 65 -8.00 -16.36 -5.64
CA ILE A 65 -7.46 -15.42 -4.66
C ILE A 65 -5.93 -15.36 -4.83
N GLU A 66 -5.36 -14.16 -4.84
CA GLU A 66 -3.91 -13.98 -4.92
C GLU A 66 -3.21 -14.46 -3.63
N ASP A 67 -2.14 -15.22 -3.81
CA ASP A 67 -1.34 -15.80 -2.72
C ASP A 67 0.16 -15.60 -2.97
N PHE A 68 0.56 -14.33 -2.96
CA PHE A 68 1.95 -13.92 -3.15
C PHE A 68 2.62 -13.53 -1.83
N GLU A 69 2.03 -13.91 -0.70
CA GLU A 69 2.44 -13.44 0.65
C GLU A 69 2.47 -11.89 0.74
N MET A 70 1.62 -11.22 -0.06
CA MET A 70 1.49 -9.78 -0.12
C MET A 70 0.33 -9.28 0.74
N SER A 71 0.43 -8.02 1.15
CA SER A 71 -0.60 -7.36 1.95
C SER A 71 -1.79 -6.93 1.13
N ASP A 72 -1.72 -6.77 -0.19
CA ASP A 72 -2.88 -6.48 -1.03
C ASP A 72 -2.65 -7.03 -2.45
N ASN A 73 -3.51 -6.67 -3.40
CA ASN A 73 -3.33 -7.01 -4.80
C ASN A 73 -1.91 -6.70 -5.28
N LEU A 74 -1.31 -7.62 -6.03
CA LEU A 74 0.07 -7.53 -6.48
C LEU A 74 0.37 -6.22 -7.23
N MET A 75 -0.60 -5.68 -7.98
CA MET A 75 -0.40 -4.44 -8.74
C MET A 75 -0.15 -3.24 -7.82
N ILE A 76 -0.68 -3.28 -6.60
CA ILE A 76 -0.46 -2.24 -5.60
C ILE A 76 0.95 -2.42 -5.03
N GLU A 77 1.24 -3.56 -4.41
CA GLU A 77 2.48 -3.74 -3.66
C GLU A 77 3.72 -3.80 -4.56
N CYS A 78 3.68 -4.54 -5.66
CA CYS A 78 4.76 -4.53 -6.66
C CYS A 78 4.88 -3.15 -7.33
N GLY A 79 3.76 -2.45 -7.55
CA GLY A 79 3.78 -1.10 -8.12
C GLY A 79 4.57 -0.12 -7.24
N LEU A 80 4.37 -0.18 -5.92
CA LEU A 80 5.17 0.61 -4.98
C LEU A 80 6.66 0.26 -5.11
N GLN A 81 7.01 -1.03 -5.09
CA GLN A 81 8.40 -1.52 -5.20
C GLN A 81 9.08 -1.05 -6.49
N GLU A 82 8.43 -1.25 -7.64
CA GLU A 82 8.99 -0.86 -8.95
C GLU A 82 9.13 0.66 -9.12
N SER A 83 8.31 1.45 -8.42
CA SER A 83 8.47 2.92 -8.37
C SER A 83 9.65 3.38 -7.49
N GLY A 84 10.29 2.45 -6.78
CA GLY A 84 11.35 2.68 -5.80
C GLY A 84 10.86 2.96 -4.38
N GLY A 85 9.56 2.78 -4.14
CA GLY A 85 8.96 2.84 -2.82
C GLY A 85 8.74 1.45 -2.20
N GLN A 86 7.90 1.39 -1.17
CA GLN A 86 7.58 0.16 -0.46
C GLN A 86 6.29 0.31 0.35
N LEU A 87 5.70 -0.83 0.70
CA LEU A 87 4.60 -0.91 1.66
C LEU A 87 5.15 -1.22 3.07
N LEU A 88 4.81 -0.38 4.05
CA LEU A 88 5.13 -0.63 5.45
C LEU A 88 3.92 -1.17 6.20
N VAL A 89 4.11 -2.29 6.89
CA VAL A 89 3.06 -2.95 7.67
C VAL A 89 3.18 -2.57 9.15
N ALA A 90 2.07 -2.24 9.80
CA ALA A 90 2.07 -1.87 11.21
C ALA A 90 2.57 -2.99 12.12
N GLU A 91 3.61 -2.72 12.91
CA GLU A 91 4.12 -3.66 13.90
C GLU A 91 3.23 -3.78 15.15
N GLN A 92 2.50 -2.72 15.48
CA GLN A 92 1.60 -2.64 16.62
C GLN A 92 0.36 -1.79 16.26
N PRO A 93 -0.73 -1.86 17.05
CA PRO A 93 -1.87 -0.96 16.87
C PRO A 93 -1.46 0.51 16.92
N GLY A 94 -2.03 1.33 16.03
CA GLY A 94 -1.79 2.78 15.99
C GLY A 94 -2.76 3.57 16.86
N GLU A 95 -2.60 4.90 16.84
CA GLU A 95 -3.50 5.85 17.50
C GLU A 95 -4.93 5.78 16.93
N HIS A 96 -5.07 5.34 15.68
CA HIS A 96 -6.34 5.12 15.02
C HIS A 96 -6.31 3.82 14.21
N ARG A 97 -7.47 3.19 14.00
CA ARG A 97 -7.56 1.92 13.23
C ARG A 97 -7.02 2.01 11.79
N PHE A 98 -6.94 3.21 11.24
CA PHE A 98 -6.40 3.47 9.91
C PHE A 98 -5.10 4.25 9.93
N PHE A 99 -4.55 4.62 11.08
CA PHE A 99 -3.40 5.51 11.11
C PHE A 99 -2.50 5.28 12.31
N SER A 100 -1.20 5.26 12.04
CA SER A 100 -0.16 5.35 13.05
C SER A 100 0.80 6.49 12.68
N ALA A 101 1.01 7.43 13.60
CA ALA A 101 1.97 8.52 13.34
C ALA A 101 3.39 7.97 13.18
N GLU A 102 3.71 6.91 13.93
CA GLU A 102 5.00 6.24 13.84
C GLU A 102 5.20 5.57 12.48
N LEU A 103 4.20 4.83 12.00
CA LEU A 103 4.27 4.18 10.69
C LEU A 103 4.37 5.20 9.56
N PHE A 104 3.65 6.31 9.67
CA PHE A 104 3.75 7.42 8.72
C PHE A 104 5.17 8.03 8.72
N ARG A 105 5.77 8.28 9.89
CA ARG A 105 7.16 8.78 9.97
C ARG A 105 8.16 7.82 9.34
N ARG A 106 7.98 6.50 9.50
CA ARG A 106 8.82 5.51 8.83
C ARG A 106 8.70 5.57 7.31
N CYS A 107 7.51 5.83 6.77
CA CYS A 107 7.34 6.07 5.33
C CYS A 107 8.06 7.34 4.87
N VAL A 108 7.98 8.42 5.65
CA VAL A 108 8.71 9.67 5.37
C VAL A 108 10.23 9.41 5.38
N GLN A 109 10.74 8.66 6.35
CA GLN A 109 12.16 8.31 6.38
C GLN A 109 12.58 7.49 5.16
N ALA A 110 11.79 6.49 4.78
CA ALA A 110 12.05 5.69 3.58
C ALA A 110 12.09 6.55 2.29
N LEU A 111 11.21 7.55 2.19
CA LEU A 111 11.19 8.50 1.08
C LEU A 111 12.43 9.41 1.07
N ILE A 112 12.90 9.85 2.23
CA ILE A 112 14.15 10.62 2.36
C ILE A 112 15.34 9.77 1.92
N ASP A 113 15.43 8.53 2.40
CA ASP A 113 16.52 7.61 2.06
C ASP A 113 16.56 7.32 0.56
N TYR A 114 15.40 7.10 -0.06
CA TYR A 114 15.26 6.98 -1.50
C TYR A 114 15.76 8.22 -2.24
N SER A 115 15.33 9.40 -1.82
CA SER A 115 15.70 10.68 -2.45
C SER A 115 17.21 10.95 -2.39
N ASN A 116 17.87 10.51 -1.31
CA ASN A 116 19.33 10.65 -1.16
C ASN A 116 20.14 9.64 -1.98
N SER A 117 19.50 8.58 -2.49
CA SER A 117 20.14 7.51 -3.28
C SER A 117 19.99 7.66 -4.79
N ARG A 118 19.21 8.65 -5.25
CA ARG A 118 19.10 9.08 -6.65
C ARG A 118 20.16 10.14 -6.98
#